data_AF-A0A1Y2C2S2-F1
#
_entry.id   AF-A0A1Y2C2S2-F1
#
_cell.length_a   1.000
_cell.length_b   1.000
_cell.length_c   1.000
_cell.angle_alpha   90.00
_cell.angle_beta   90.00
_cell.angle_gamma   90.00
#
_symmetry.space_group_name_H-M   'P 1'
#
loop_
_entity.id
_entity.type
_entity.pdbx_description
1 polymer ?
#
loop_
_entity_poly.entity_id
_entity_poly.type
_entity_poly.pdbx_seq_one_letter_code
_entity_poly.pdbx_strand_id
1 'polypeptide(L)'
;MVEVATEVYLTPEEEEERGISKESRGKARTLLQSQLARVSIVDGYGDLLLDSFVLPEDPIVDYRTQWSGITKEKLVGGLSPSFDEISKKLKEIVTESSVVVGQSIDNDLKALKMQIPMNRIRDTALFYQRFHPNRRTFSLKNVAKWCMGLQIQDGAHDSVSLNTENVHTSNLSVIIRL
;
A
#
# COMPACT_ATOMS: atom_id res chain seq x y z
N MET A 1 -9.17 -12.37 -10.81
CA MET A 1 -9.27 -11.09 -10.09
C MET A 1 -8.20 -11.13 -9.01
N VAL A 2 -7.48 -10.05 -8.78
CA VAL A 2 -6.46 -9.95 -7.73
C VAL A 2 -6.64 -8.66 -6.97
N GLU A 3 -6.50 -8.69 -5.66
CA GLU A 3 -6.49 -7.49 -4.83
C GLU A 3 -5.07 -7.17 -4.41
N VAL A 4 -4.71 -5.89 -4.46
CA VAL A 4 -3.35 -5.41 -4.21
C VAL A 4 -3.35 -4.38 -3.10
N ALA A 5 -2.42 -4.53 -2.16
CA ALA A 5 -2.16 -3.57 -1.10
C ALA A 5 -0.66 -3.36 -0.92
N THR A 6 -0.26 -2.12 -0.70
CA THR A 6 1.12 -1.73 -0.45
C THR A 6 1.27 -0.89 0.81
N GLU A 7 2.42 -1.07 1.47
CA GLU A 7 2.93 -0.13 2.45
C GLU A 7 4.19 0.52 1.87
N VAL A 8 4.54 1.72 2.34
CA VAL A 8 5.65 2.50 1.81
C VAL A 8 6.49 3.17 2.91
N TYR A 9 7.78 3.33 2.65
CA TYR A 9 8.69 4.19 3.40
C TYR A 9 8.78 5.57 2.76
N LEU A 10 9.29 6.54 3.49
CA LEU A 10 9.77 7.81 2.93
C LEU A 10 11.27 7.75 2.70
N THR A 11 11.69 8.09 1.48
CA THR A 11 13.10 8.23 1.09
C THR A 11 13.33 9.61 0.48
N PRO A 12 14.58 10.12 0.42
CA PRO A 12 14.88 11.35 -0.29
C PRO A 12 14.55 11.19 -1.78
N GLU A 13 13.97 12.22 -2.38
CA GLU A 13 13.83 12.31 -3.82
C GLU A 13 15.19 12.73 -4.41
N GLU A 14 15.72 11.96 -5.37
CA GLU A 14 16.93 12.38 -6.08
C GLU A 14 16.62 13.68 -6.84
N GLU A 15 17.40 14.74 -6.60
CA GLU A 15 17.34 15.93 -7.45
C GLU A 15 17.90 15.56 -8.82
N GLU A 16 17.04 15.08 -9.72
CA GLU A 16 17.34 15.13 -11.15
C GLU A 16 17.63 16.60 -11.46
N GLU A 17 18.85 16.92 -11.93
CA GLU A 17 19.34 18.28 -12.22
C GLU A 17 18.43 18.98 -13.26
N ARG A 18 17.23 19.39 -12.86
CA ARG A 18 16.37 20.31 -13.60
C ARG A 18 17.07 21.64 -13.49
N GLY A 19 17.70 22.06 -14.59
CA GLY A 19 18.56 23.23 -14.73
C GLY A 19 17.94 24.55 -14.27
N ILE A 20 17.80 24.70 -12.96
CA ILE A 20 17.40 25.92 -12.27
C ILE A 20 18.67 26.46 -11.63
N SER A 21 19.01 27.69 -11.99
CA SER A 21 20.24 28.36 -11.56
C SER A 21 20.42 28.32 -10.03
N LYS A 22 21.66 28.04 -9.61
CA LYS A 22 22.10 27.88 -8.21
C LYS A 22 22.12 29.20 -7.43
N GLU A 23 21.05 29.99 -7.45
CA GLU A 23 21.04 31.29 -6.77
C GLU A 23 19.71 31.55 -6.08
N SER A 24 19.43 30.79 -5.02
CA SER A 24 18.54 31.16 -3.91
C SER A 24 18.75 30.20 -2.75
N ARG A 25 19.74 30.49 -1.89
CA ARG A 25 19.97 29.80 -0.61
C ARG A 25 18.87 30.17 0.40
N GLY A 26 17.69 29.57 0.24
CA GLY A 26 16.80 29.23 1.36
C GLY A 26 17.04 27.76 1.73
N LYS A 27 16.79 27.34 2.98
CA LYS A 27 16.94 25.94 3.44
C LYS A 27 16.49 24.97 2.33
N ALA A 28 17.42 24.20 1.76
CA ALA A 28 17.10 23.22 0.72
C ALA A 28 15.96 22.34 1.25
N ARG A 29 14.78 22.41 0.63
CA ARG A 29 13.67 21.55 1.01
C ARG A 29 14.04 20.19 0.45
N THR A 30 14.49 19.28 1.31
CA THR A 30 14.63 17.88 0.93
C THR A 30 13.26 17.39 0.49
N LEU A 31 13.12 17.13 -0.81
CA LEU A 31 11.93 16.50 -1.34
C LEU A 31 11.93 15.03 -0.92
N LEU A 32 10.75 14.51 -0.58
CA LEU A 32 10.60 13.14 -0.09
C LEU A 32 9.66 12.39 -1.03
N GLN A 33 10.02 11.16 -1.35
CA GLN A 33 9.23 10.25 -2.16
C GLN A 33 8.81 9.01 -1.35
N SER A 34 7.75 8.34 -1.80
CA SER A 34 7.28 7.10 -1.19
C SER A 34 7.83 5.90 -1.96
N GLN A 35 8.52 4.99 -1.27
CA GLN A 35 9.11 3.78 -1.84
C GLN A 35 8.45 2.53 -1.24
N LEU A 36 8.25 1.49 -2.06
CA LEU A 36 7.60 0.24 -1.64
C LEU A 36 8.31 -0.40 -0.45
N ALA A 37 7.52 -0.77 0.55
CA ALA A 37 7.98 -1.31 1.81
C ALA A 37 7.52 -2.73 2.06
N ARG A 38 6.27 -3.00 1.73
CA ARG A 38 5.63 -4.31 1.77
C ARG A 38 4.59 -4.37 0.67
N VAL A 39 4.41 -5.54 0.08
CA VAL A 39 3.32 -5.82 -0.84
C VAL A 39 2.58 -7.06 -0.37
N SER A 40 1.26 -6.99 -0.46
CA SER A 40 0.37 -8.12 -0.19
C SER A 40 -0.63 -8.24 -1.34
N ILE A 41 -0.80 -9.45 -1.86
CA ILE A 41 -1.73 -9.78 -2.94
C ILE A 41 -2.54 -11.02 -2.57
N VAL A 42 -3.85 -10.92 -2.77
CA VAL A 42 -4.79 -12.05 -2.69
C VAL A 42 -5.52 -12.25 -4.00
N ASP A 43 -6.01 -13.46 -4.22
CA ASP A 43 -6.90 -13.75 -5.34
C ASP A 43 -8.36 -13.36 -5.06
N GLY A 44 -9.25 -13.64 -6.02
CA GLY A 44 -10.68 -13.33 -5.89
C GLY A 44 -11.43 -14.19 -4.87
N TYR A 45 -10.80 -15.22 -4.29
CA TYR A 45 -11.34 -16.05 -3.22
C TYR A 45 -10.78 -15.64 -1.84
N GLY A 46 -9.81 -14.71 -1.82
CA GLY A 46 -9.13 -14.25 -0.62
C GLY A 46 -7.92 -15.09 -0.24
N ASP A 47 -7.45 -15.98 -1.12
CA ASP A 47 -6.25 -16.77 -0.88
C ASP A 47 -4.99 -15.92 -1.12
N LEU A 48 -4.02 -16.04 -0.20
CA LEU A 48 -2.79 -15.26 -0.24
C LEU A 48 -1.85 -15.73 -1.35
N LEU A 49 -1.62 -14.85 -2.34
CA LEU A 49 -0.71 -15.11 -3.47
C LEU A 49 0.71 -14.60 -3.19
N LEU A 50 0.83 -13.46 -2.52
CA LEU A 50 2.11 -12.85 -2.17
C LEU A 50 1.96 -12.03 -0.88
N ASP A 51 2.87 -12.18 0.06
CA ASP A 51 3.08 -11.24 1.17
C ASP A 51 4.58 -11.13 1.43
N SER A 52 5.16 -9.96 1.16
CA SER A 52 6.60 -9.77 1.28
C SER A 52 6.97 -8.35 1.63
N PHE A 53 7.95 -8.20 2.52
CA PHE A 53 8.72 -6.98 2.65
C PHE A 53 9.61 -6.77 1.43
N VAL A 54 10.00 -5.52 1.20
CA VAL A 54 10.86 -5.11 0.09
C VAL A 54 12.02 -4.30 0.65
N LEU A 55 13.23 -4.65 0.21
CA LEU A 55 14.43 -3.92 0.58
C LEU A 55 14.40 -2.51 -0.06
N PRO A 56 14.65 -1.44 0.72
CA PRO A 56 14.71 -0.09 0.16
C PRO A 56 15.94 0.06 -0.74
N GLU A 57 15.79 0.79 -1.86
CA GLU A 57 16.92 1.17 -2.74
C GLU A 57 17.69 2.35 -2.14
N ASP A 58 16.99 3.23 -1.41
CA ASP A 58 17.51 4.46 -0.82
C ASP A 58 17.49 4.42 0.72
N PRO A 59 18.29 5.27 1.39
CA PRO A 59 18.19 5.42 2.84
C PRO A 59 16.79 5.84 3.29
N ILE A 60 16.19 5.06 4.20
CA ILE A 60 14.88 5.36 4.76
C ILE A 60 14.99 6.57 5.70
N VAL A 61 14.16 7.59 5.45
CA VAL A 61 13.98 8.78 6.29
C VAL A 61 12.89 8.54 7.34
N ASP A 62 11.80 7.88 6.96
CA ASP A 62 10.68 7.56 7.87
C ASP A 62 10.02 6.25 7.45
N TYR A 63 9.87 5.33 8.42
CA TYR A 63 9.28 4.00 8.24
C TYR A 63 7.76 4.01 8.22
N ARG A 64 7.12 5.13 8.61
CA ARG A 64 5.66 5.25 8.73
C ARG A 64 5.03 4.21 9.67
N THR A 65 5.79 3.75 10.67
CA THR A 65 5.44 2.64 11.56
C THR A 65 4.07 2.78 12.21
N GLN A 66 3.63 3.99 12.56
CA GLN A 66 2.32 4.21 13.18
C GLN A 66 1.13 3.81 12.28
N TRP A 67 1.34 3.75 10.96
CA TRP A 67 0.33 3.37 9.98
C TRP A 67 0.61 2.00 9.37
N SER A 68 1.88 1.69 9.08
CA SER A 68 2.30 0.47 8.39
C SER A 68 2.70 -0.67 9.34
N GLY A 69 3.00 -0.38 10.60
CA GLY A 69 3.55 -1.37 11.53
C GLY A 69 4.94 -1.89 11.13
N ILE A 70 5.61 -1.24 10.17
CA ILE A 70 6.93 -1.65 9.72
C ILE A 70 8.00 -1.09 10.64
N THR A 71 8.91 -1.96 11.06
CA THR A 71 10.07 -1.61 11.89
C THR A 71 11.36 -2.01 11.19
N LYS A 72 12.46 -1.38 11.60
CA LYS A 72 13.80 -1.67 11.08
C LYS A 72 14.17 -3.15 11.26
N GLU A 73 13.73 -3.77 12.35
CA GLU A 73 14.01 -5.17 12.66
C GLU A 73 13.31 -6.12 11.68
N LYS A 74 12.08 -5.80 11.24
CA LYS A 74 11.35 -6.60 10.23
C LYS A 74 12.00 -6.54 8.85
N LEU A 75 12.68 -5.44 8.54
CA LEU A 75 13.41 -5.22 7.28
C LEU A 75 14.78 -5.88 7.27
N VAL A 76 15.53 -5.74 8.37
CA VAL A 76 16.94 -6.19 8.47
C VAL A 76 17.05 -7.64 8.95
N GLY A 77 16.07 -8.12 9.73
CA GLY A 77 16.08 -9.45 10.34
C GLY A 77 15.72 -10.60 9.39
N GLY A 78 15.24 -10.31 8.18
CA GLY A 78 14.96 -11.28 7.14
C GLY A 78 15.51 -10.77 5.83
N LEU A 79 16.14 -11.65 5.05
CA LEU A 79 16.64 -11.43 3.69
C LEU A 79 15.51 -10.95 2.77
N SER A 80 15.10 -9.69 2.92
CA SER A 80 14.01 -9.11 2.17
C SER A 80 14.43 -9.01 0.71
N PRO A 81 13.60 -9.49 -0.23
CA PRO A 81 13.94 -9.44 -1.64
C PRO A 81 14.09 -8.00 -2.12
N SER A 82 14.88 -7.82 -3.17
CA SER A 82 14.99 -6.54 -3.84
C SER A 82 13.67 -6.18 -4.54
N PHE A 83 13.49 -4.90 -4.86
CA PHE A 83 12.36 -4.46 -5.66
C PHE A 83 12.27 -5.21 -7.00
N ASP A 84 13.41 -5.50 -7.64
CA ASP A 84 13.48 -6.25 -8.90
C ASP A 84 12.95 -7.69 -8.78
N GLU A 85 13.29 -8.38 -7.68
CA GLU A 85 12.80 -9.73 -7.42
C GLU A 85 11.29 -9.74 -7.19
N ILE A 86 10.79 -8.76 -6.45
CA ILE A 86 9.35 -8.55 -6.24
C ILE A 86 8.65 -8.20 -7.55
N SER A 87 9.22 -7.30 -8.35
CA SER A 87 8.66 -6.91 -9.65
C SER A 87 8.50 -8.10 -10.60
N LYS A 88 9.45 -9.05 -10.59
CA LYS A 88 9.34 -10.30 -11.36
C LYS A 88 8.16 -11.15 -10.89
N LYS A 89 8.05 -11.40 -9.58
CA LYS A 89 6.92 -12.16 -9.01
C LYS A 89 5.57 -11.48 -9.29
N LEU A 90 5.53 -10.16 -9.20
CA LEU A 90 4.32 -9.38 -9.50
C LEU A 90 3.87 -9.55 -10.94
N LYS A 91 4.80 -9.59 -11.91
CA LYS A 91 4.47 -9.81 -13.32
C LYS A 91 3.95 -11.23 -13.59
N GLU A 92 4.37 -12.21 -12.81
CA GLU A 92 3.85 -13.59 -12.89
C GLU A 92 2.41 -13.68 -12.36
N ILE A 93 2.11 -12.96 -11.27
CA ILE A 93 0.79 -12.96 -10.63
C ILE A 93 -0.21 -12.05 -11.38
N VAL A 94 0.21 -10.83 -11.71
CA VAL A 94 -0.62 -9.80 -12.35
C VAL A 94 -0.38 -9.82 -13.85
N THR A 95 -1.05 -10.75 -14.52
CA THR A 95 -0.98 -10.92 -15.98
C THR A 95 -1.85 -9.90 -16.73
N GLU A 96 -1.76 -9.89 -18.06
CA GLU A 96 -2.64 -9.07 -18.93
C GLU A 96 -4.13 -9.40 -18.81
N SER A 97 -4.45 -10.63 -18.38
CA SER A 97 -5.83 -11.07 -18.14
C SER A 97 -6.35 -10.72 -16.74
N SER A 98 -5.46 -10.31 -15.83
CA SER A 98 -5.82 -10.02 -14.45
C SER A 98 -6.61 -8.70 -14.36
N VAL A 99 -7.73 -8.75 -13.65
CA VAL A 99 -8.46 -7.57 -13.15
C VAL A 99 -7.95 -7.28 -11.75
N VAL A 100 -7.50 -6.04 -11.54
CA VAL A 100 -6.92 -5.58 -10.28
C VAL A 100 -7.95 -4.79 -9.49
N VAL A 101 -8.09 -5.13 -8.22
CA VAL A 101 -8.99 -4.51 -7.26
C VAL A 101 -8.15 -3.87 -6.14
N GLY A 102 -8.62 -2.75 -5.61
CA GLY A 102 -7.99 -2.11 -4.47
C GLY A 102 -8.69 -0.81 -4.09
N GLN A 103 -8.28 -0.22 -2.97
CA GLN A 103 -8.86 1.00 -2.43
C GLN A 103 -7.92 2.18 -2.70
N SER A 104 -8.32 3.16 -3.53
CA SER A 104 -7.44 4.28 -3.91
C SER A 104 -6.12 3.82 -4.53
N ILE A 105 -6.25 2.91 -5.49
CA ILE A 105 -5.16 2.03 -5.97
C ILE A 105 -4.05 2.75 -6.73
N ASP A 106 -4.27 4.01 -7.11
CA ASP A 106 -3.26 4.83 -7.80
C ASP A 106 -1.96 4.93 -7.00
N ASN A 107 -2.04 4.99 -5.66
CA ASN A 107 -0.87 5.05 -4.80
C ASN A 107 -0.11 3.73 -4.79
N ASP A 108 -0.83 2.60 -4.74
CA ASP A 108 -0.25 1.26 -4.81
C ASP A 108 0.43 1.02 -6.15
N LEU A 109 -0.23 1.34 -7.27
CA LEU A 109 0.35 1.17 -8.61
C LEU A 109 1.61 2.02 -8.81
N LYS A 110 1.64 3.23 -8.26
CA LYS A 110 2.86 4.07 -8.24
C LYS A 110 3.97 3.42 -7.42
N ALA A 111 3.69 2.94 -6.21
CA ALA A 111 4.67 2.25 -5.38
C ALA A 111 5.21 0.98 -6.03
N LEU A 112 4.36 0.24 -6.74
CA LEU A 112 4.73 -0.96 -7.50
C LEU A 112 5.42 -0.66 -8.85
N LYS A 113 5.50 0.61 -9.27
CA LYS A 113 5.96 1.03 -10.60
C LYS A 113 5.22 0.27 -11.73
N MET A 114 3.92 0.01 -11.55
CA MET A 114 3.08 -0.75 -12.49
C MET A 114 2.12 0.14 -13.25
N GLN A 115 1.94 -0.13 -14.55
CA GLN A 115 0.94 0.52 -15.39
C GLN A 115 -0.12 -0.49 -15.78
N ILE A 116 -1.36 -0.27 -15.32
CA ILE A 116 -2.49 -1.15 -15.61
C ILE A 116 -3.56 -0.34 -16.34
N PRO A 117 -4.05 -0.81 -17.50
CA PRO A 117 -5.15 -0.18 -18.22
C PRO A 117 -6.39 0.02 -17.33
N MET A 118 -7.03 1.20 -17.42
CA MET A 118 -8.17 1.56 -16.56
C MET A 118 -9.33 0.56 -16.64
N ASN A 119 -9.56 -0.08 -17.79
CA ASN A 119 -10.60 -1.09 -17.96
C ASN A 119 -10.37 -2.36 -17.12
N ARG A 120 -9.14 -2.61 -16.65
CA ARG A 120 -8.75 -3.72 -15.77
C ARG A 120 -8.70 -3.33 -14.29
N ILE A 121 -8.92 -2.07 -13.95
CA ILE A 121 -8.89 -1.58 -12.56
C ILE A 121 -10.32 -1.51 -11.99
N ARG A 122 -10.49 -1.95 -10.74
CA ARG A 122 -11.71 -1.77 -9.95
C ARG A 122 -11.33 -1.09 -8.64
N ASP A 123 -11.44 0.23 -8.61
CA ASP A 123 -11.18 1.00 -7.40
C ASP A 123 -12.43 1.06 -6.52
N THR A 124 -12.35 0.45 -5.34
CA THR A 124 -13.45 0.39 -4.38
C THR A 124 -13.75 1.76 -3.79
N ALA A 125 -12.77 2.63 -3.60
CA ALA A 125 -12.98 3.99 -3.09
C ALA A 125 -13.87 4.81 -4.03
N LEU A 126 -13.59 4.72 -5.35
CA LEU A 126 -14.39 5.37 -6.38
C LEU A 126 -15.79 4.76 -6.51
N PHE A 127 -15.87 3.43 -6.39
CA PHE A 127 -17.15 2.72 -6.38
C PHE A 127 -18.05 3.24 -5.23
N TYR A 128 -17.55 3.24 -3.98
CA TYR A 128 -18.33 3.75 -2.85
C TYR A 128 -18.63 5.23 -2.95
N GLN A 129 -17.70 6.04 -3.44
CA GLN A 129 -17.95 7.47 -3.69
C GLN A 129 -19.15 7.68 -4.63
N ARG A 130 -19.29 6.84 -5.66
CA ARG A 130 -20.38 6.95 -6.64
C ARG A 130 -21.74 6.61 -6.04
N PHE A 131 -21.81 5.62 -5.17
CA PHE A 131 -23.08 5.10 -4.62
C PHE A 131 -23.46 5.69 -3.26
N HIS A 132 -22.54 6.38 -2.57
CA HIS A 132 -22.85 7.00 -1.30
C HIS A 132 -23.65 8.32 -1.47
N PRO A 133 -24.71 8.56 -0.67
CA PRO A 133 -25.57 9.75 -0.79
C PRO A 133 -24.81 11.09 -0.83
N ASN A 134 -23.73 11.19 -0.05
CA ASN A 134 -22.92 12.42 0.07
C ASN A 134 -21.74 12.51 -0.90
N ARG A 135 -21.52 11.52 -1.78
CA ARG A 135 -20.40 11.45 -2.74
C ARG A 135 -19.00 11.78 -2.20
N ARG A 136 -18.78 11.54 -0.90
CA ARG A 136 -17.47 11.70 -0.28
C ARG A 136 -16.61 10.48 -0.58
N THR A 137 -15.30 10.64 -0.67
CA THR A 137 -14.37 9.51 -0.68
C THR A 137 -14.40 8.85 0.70
N PHE A 138 -14.51 7.52 0.70
CA PHE A 138 -14.58 6.74 1.94
C PHE A 138 -13.17 6.26 2.29
N SER A 139 -12.76 6.49 3.54
CA SER A 139 -11.65 5.72 4.10
C SER A 139 -12.06 4.26 4.17
N LEU A 140 -11.07 3.37 4.12
CA LEU A 140 -11.29 1.94 4.27
C LEU A 140 -12.08 1.61 5.56
N LYS A 141 -11.78 2.34 6.65
CA LYS A 141 -12.53 2.26 7.91
C LYS A 141 -14.02 2.52 7.75
N ASN A 142 -14.38 3.54 6.97
CA ASN A 142 -15.78 3.87 6.75
C ASN A 142 -16.45 2.85 5.82
N VAL A 143 -15.73 2.32 4.82
CA VAL A 143 -16.22 1.24 3.95
C VAL A 143 -16.51 -0.01 4.76
N ALA A 144 -15.55 -0.49 5.56
CA ALA A 144 -15.68 -1.68 6.39
C ALA A 144 -16.85 -1.55 7.38
N LYS A 145 -16.99 -0.38 8.02
CA LYS A 145 -18.10 -0.11 8.93
C LYS A 145 -19.45 -0.08 8.21
N TRP A 146 -19.51 0.54 7.03
CA TRP A 146 -20.76 0.72 6.30
C TRP A 146 -21.25 -0.57 5.63
N CYS A 147 -20.35 -1.33 5.00
CA CYS A 147 -20.69 -2.57 4.30
C CYS A 147 -20.82 -3.77 5.24
N MET A 148 -19.96 -3.86 6.26
CA MET A 148 -19.80 -5.08 7.05
C MET A 148 -20.08 -4.88 8.53
N GLY A 149 -20.34 -3.64 8.97
CA GLY A 149 -20.49 -3.33 10.40
C GLY A 149 -19.18 -3.44 11.19
N LEU A 150 -18.04 -3.60 10.52
CA LEU A 150 -16.74 -3.83 11.15
C LEU A 150 -16.08 -2.50 11.55
N GLN A 151 -15.58 -2.43 12.79
CA GLN A 151 -14.70 -1.35 13.22
C GLN A 151 -13.24 -1.79 13.08
N ILE A 152 -12.49 -1.02 12.30
CA ILE A 152 -11.13 -1.34 11.91
C ILE A 152 -10.23 -0.10 12.12
N GLN A 153 -8.92 -0.27 12.32
CA GLN A 153 -7.96 0.82 12.60
C GLN A 153 -8.40 1.72 13.77
N ASP A 154 -8.75 1.13 14.93
CA ASP A 154 -8.78 1.84 16.20
C ASP A 154 -7.41 1.66 16.87
N GLY A 155 -6.59 2.70 16.83
CA GLY A 155 -5.24 2.67 17.39
C GLY A 155 -5.30 2.44 18.91
N ALA A 156 -4.56 1.43 19.37
CA ALA A 156 -4.09 1.21 20.73
C ALA A 156 -4.98 1.73 21.87
N HIS A 157 -5.99 0.94 22.27
CA HIS A 157 -6.26 0.64 23.68
C HIS A 157 -7.23 -0.55 23.81
N ASP A 158 -6.73 -1.59 24.47
CA ASP A 158 -7.37 -2.62 25.29
C ASP A 158 -8.66 -3.37 24.87
N SER A 159 -8.50 -4.69 25.01
CA SER A 159 -9.47 -5.73 25.39
C SER A 159 -10.57 -6.16 24.40
N VAL A 160 -10.34 -7.39 23.92
CA VAL A 160 -11.36 -8.41 23.63
C VAL A 160 -12.26 -8.14 22.43
N SER A 161 -11.83 -8.63 21.28
CA SER A 161 -12.40 -9.81 20.61
C SER A 161 -12.25 -9.69 19.09
N LEU A 162 -11.37 -10.52 18.54
CA LEU A 162 -11.69 -11.43 17.44
C LEU A 162 -10.49 -12.37 17.29
N ASN A 163 -10.74 -13.64 17.63
CA ASN A 163 -9.80 -14.74 17.50
C ASN A 163 -9.56 -14.99 16.00
N THR A 164 -8.51 -14.38 15.46
CA THR A 164 -7.77 -14.90 14.31
C THR A 164 -6.32 -14.54 14.54
N GLU A 165 -5.48 -15.56 14.59
CA GLU A 165 -4.05 -15.49 14.86
C GLU A 165 -3.37 -14.38 14.05
N ASN A 166 -2.72 -13.44 14.74
CA ASN A 166 -1.57 -12.65 14.28
C ASN A 166 -1.60 -12.04 12.87
N VAL A 167 -2.71 -11.44 12.44
CA VAL A 167 -2.66 -10.52 11.29
C VAL A 167 -2.48 -9.09 11.79
N HIS A 168 -1.25 -8.60 11.68
CA HIS A 168 -0.86 -7.24 11.96
C HIS A 168 -1.85 -6.26 11.30
N THR A 169 -2.37 -5.32 12.10
CA THR A 169 -3.47 -4.39 11.82
C THR A 169 -3.24 -3.38 10.69
N SER A 170 -2.18 -3.52 9.91
CA SER A 170 -1.85 -2.63 8.79
C SER A 170 -2.41 -3.10 7.44
N ASN A 171 -2.77 -4.38 7.30
CA ASN A 171 -3.30 -4.99 6.08
C ASN A 171 -4.83 -5.13 6.05
N LEU A 172 -5.55 -4.13 6.56
CA LEU A 172 -7.01 -4.16 6.54
C LEU A 172 -7.62 -4.02 5.15
N SER A 173 -6.86 -3.70 4.11
CA SER A 173 -7.34 -3.79 2.72
C SER A 173 -7.49 -5.25 2.33
N VAL A 174 -6.44 -6.05 2.52
CA VAL A 174 -6.35 -7.46 2.14
C VAL A 174 -7.32 -8.38 2.90
N ILE A 175 -7.82 -7.95 4.07
CA ILE A 175 -8.64 -8.78 4.98
C ILE A 175 -10.13 -8.44 4.92
N ILE A 176 -10.54 -7.46 4.12
CA ILE A 176 -11.97 -7.24 3.85
C ILE A 176 -12.40 -8.33 2.86
N ARG A 177 -12.58 -9.55 3.39
CA ARG A 177 -13.26 -10.66 2.73
C ARG A 177 -14.55 -10.12 2.10
N LEU A 178 -14.59 -10.06 0.77
CA LEU A 178 -15.85 -10.08 0.05
C LEU A 178 -16.65 -11.34 0.43
#